data_AF-A0A914L944-F1
#
_entry.id   AF-A0A914L944-F1
#
_cell.length_a   1.000
_cell.length_b   1.000
_cell.length_c   1.000
_cell.angle_alpha   90.00
_cell.angle_beta   90.00
_cell.angle_gamma   90.00
#
_symmetry.space_group_name_H-M   'P 1'
#
loop_
_entity.id
_entity.type
_entity.pdbx_description
1 polymer ?
#
loop_
_entity_poly.entity_id
_entity_poly.type
_entity_poly.pdbx_seq_one_letter_code
_entity_poly.pdbx_strand_id
1 'polypeptide(L)'
;MSNLPPASDMNQLTYSTLFEGMAQSLARDCSMSNMGGGVSHYSTDKIIQTNDALFQEAVNAWASESKNVDSSSLKPNENAKNFAQAFYSKNTQFGCGKAPCSGKTFLVCMFTPYGPAQTMNGPLYKQGETCGNCANNKCDKGSGLCIPKVNKLIID
;
A
#
# COMPACT_ATOMS: atom_id res chain seq x y z
N MET A 1 16.07 -4.97 6.62
CA MET A 1 14.66 -5.38 6.41
C MET A 1 14.47 -6.70 7.14
N SER A 2 13.38 -6.87 7.89
CA SER A 2 13.04 -8.20 8.43
C SER A 2 12.82 -9.15 7.27
N ASN A 3 13.37 -10.36 7.34
CA ASN A 3 13.18 -11.39 6.31
C ASN A 3 11.80 -12.01 6.46
N LEU A 4 10.78 -11.31 5.97
CA LEU A 4 9.45 -11.86 5.80
C LEU A 4 9.49 -12.98 4.73
N PRO A 5 8.76 -14.09 4.92
CA PRO A 5 8.79 -15.20 3.97
C PRO A 5 8.17 -14.81 2.61
N PRO A 6 8.42 -15.57 1.54
CA PRO A 6 7.87 -15.25 0.22
C PRO A 6 6.35 -15.30 0.19
N ALA A 7 5.76 -14.40 -0.61
CA ALA A 7 4.33 -14.33 -0.85
C ALA A 7 3.96 -15.13 -2.11
N SER A 8 2.93 -15.94 -2.01
CA SER A 8 2.45 -16.77 -3.13
C SER A 8 1.29 -16.15 -3.92
N ASP A 9 0.68 -15.08 -3.41
CA ASP A 9 -0.55 -14.47 -3.92
C ASP A 9 -0.49 -12.93 -4.03
N MET A 10 0.72 -12.35 -4.08
CA MET A 10 0.91 -10.89 -4.13
C MET A 10 0.48 -10.32 -5.48
N ASN A 11 -0.59 -9.54 -5.52
CA ASN A 11 -1.08 -8.94 -6.76
C ASN A 11 -0.25 -7.73 -7.21
N GLN A 12 -0.13 -7.58 -8.53
CA GLN A 12 0.32 -6.36 -9.16
C GLN A 12 -0.72 -5.26 -8.97
N LEU A 13 -0.26 -4.03 -8.71
CA LEU A 13 -1.11 -2.87 -8.57
C LEU A 13 -1.26 -2.09 -9.88
N THR A 14 -2.47 -1.60 -10.14
CA THR A 14 -2.76 -0.67 -11.24
C THR A 14 -3.09 0.72 -10.67
N TYR A 15 -2.59 1.77 -11.31
CA TYR A 15 -2.91 3.13 -10.91
C TYR A 15 -4.36 3.50 -11.24
N SER A 16 -5.02 4.26 -10.37
CA SER A 16 -6.40 4.68 -10.52
C SER A 16 -6.58 6.15 -10.18
N THR A 17 -7.05 6.93 -11.15
CA THR A 17 -7.36 8.37 -10.98
C THR A 17 -8.51 8.61 -10.00
N LEU A 18 -9.40 7.63 -9.82
CA LEU A 18 -10.43 7.67 -8.77
C LEU A 18 -9.78 7.67 -7.38
N PHE A 19 -8.87 6.72 -7.12
CA PHE A 19 -8.14 6.66 -5.85
C PHE A 19 -7.17 7.83 -5.68
N GLU A 20 -6.61 8.38 -6.76
CA GLU A 20 -5.83 9.63 -6.74
C GLU A 20 -6.67 10.80 -6.22
N GLY A 21 -7.85 11.03 -6.80
CA GLY A 21 -8.74 12.12 -6.39
C GLY A 21 -9.18 12.01 -4.93
N MET A 22 -9.53 10.80 -4.48
CA MET A 22 -9.90 10.57 -3.08
C MET A 22 -8.70 10.77 -2.13
N ALA A 23 -7.51 10.24 -2.48
CA ALA A 23 -6.31 10.43 -1.69
C ALA A 23 -5.89 11.91 -1.63
N GLN A 24 -6.10 12.65 -2.72
CA GLN A 24 -5.83 14.09 -2.79
C GLN A 24 -6.78 14.90 -1.91
N SER A 25 -8.05 14.48 -1.78
CA SER A 25 -8.97 15.07 -0.80
C SER A 25 -8.47 14.86 0.62
N LEU A 26 -8.08 13.62 0.97
CA LEU A 26 -7.54 13.31 2.30
C LEU A 26 -6.24 14.05 2.61
N ALA A 27 -5.35 14.21 1.62
CA ALA A 27 -4.10 14.94 1.82
C ALA A 27 -4.35 16.41 2.18
N ARG A 28 -5.37 17.05 1.57
CA ARG A 28 -5.71 18.47 1.81
C ARG A 28 -6.25 18.73 3.21
N ASP A 29 -6.83 17.72 3.86
CA ASP A 29 -7.29 17.84 5.24
C ASP A 29 -6.14 18.03 6.23
N CYS A 30 -4.90 17.67 5.83
CA CYS A 30 -3.71 17.78 6.67
C CYS A 30 -3.84 17.10 8.05
N SER A 31 -4.73 16.10 8.16
CA SER A 31 -5.00 15.40 9.42
C SER A 31 -5.02 13.89 9.23
N MET A 32 -4.32 13.20 10.13
CA MET A 32 -4.40 11.74 10.24
C MET A 32 -5.67 11.26 10.94
N SER A 33 -6.42 12.14 11.62
CA SER A 33 -7.65 11.75 12.34
C SER A 33 -8.78 11.32 11.41
N ASN A 34 -8.78 11.82 10.17
CA ASN A 34 -9.83 11.57 9.19
C ASN A 34 -9.50 10.39 8.27
N MET A 35 -8.35 9.75 8.50
CA MET A 35 -7.88 8.64 7.69
C MET A 35 -8.59 7.35 8.08
N GLY A 36 -9.46 6.88 7.18
CA GLY A 36 -10.09 5.55 7.28
C GLY A 36 -9.10 4.42 6.96
N GLY A 37 -9.63 3.21 6.73
CA GLY A 37 -8.84 2.08 6.25
C GLY A 37 -8.46 2.28 4.79
N GLY A 38 -7.56 1.46 4.27
CA GLY A 38 -7.18 1.57 2.86
C GLY A 38 -6.09 2.60 2.56
N VAL A 39 -5.50 3.26 3.57
CA VAL A 39 -4.52 4.33 3.38
C VAL A 39 -3.13 4.02 3.92
N SER A 40 -2.11 4.51 3.22
CA SER A 40 -0.75 4.73 3.75
C SER A 40 -0.39 6.20 3.58
N HIS A 41 0.32 6.79 4.53
CA HIS A 41 0.68 8.20 4.52
C HIS A 41 2.15 8.43 4.81
N TYR A 42 2.68 9.56 4.37
CA TYR A 42 4.05 9.97 4.62
C TYR A 42 4.14 11.49 4.74
N SER A 43 4.93 11.97 5.70
CA SER A 43 5.13 13.40 5.95
C SER A 43 6.62 13.72 5.96
N THR A 44 7.01 14.79 5.29
CA THR A 44 8.40 15.26 5.28
C THR A 44 8.47 16.78 5.22
N ASP A 45 9.40 17.38 5.94
CA ASP A 45 9.75 18.80 5.85
C ASP A 45 10.87 19.06 4.81
N LYS A 46 11.44 18.00 4.24
CA LYS A 46 12.43 18.10 3.17
C LYS A 46 11.81 18.71 1.91
N ILE A 47 12.59 19.54 1.24
CA ILE A 47 12.28 20.02 -0.10
C ILE A 47 12.60 18.90 -1.09
N ILE A 48 11.57 18.17 -1.53
CA ILE A 48 11.70 17.11 -2.53
C ILE A 48 11.23 17.64 -3.88
N GLN A 49 12.13 17.59 -4.88
CA GLN A 49 11.94 18.26 -6.16
C GLN A 49 10.99 17.53 -7.11
N THR A 50 10.83 16.22 -6.97
CA THR A 50 10.02 15.39 -7.88
C THR A 50 9.02 14.53 -7.11
N ASN A 51 7.91 14.20 -7.78
CA ASN A 51 6.94 13.25 -7.23
C ASN A 51 7.56 11.87 -7.04
N ASP A 52 8.42 11.43 -7.96
CA ASP A 52 9.07 10.12 -7.89
C ASP A 52 9.96 9.99 -6.65
N ALA A 53 10.78 11.01 -6.35
CA ALA A 53 11.63 11.00 -5.17
C ALA A 53 10.80 11.00 -3.88
N LEU A 54 9.70 11.77 -3.84
CA LEU A 54 8.79 11.81 -2.69
C LEU A 54 8.12 10.45 -2.48
N PHE A 55 7.64 9.85 -3.57
CA PHE A 55 7.01 8.54 -3.53
C PHE A 55 8.00 7.46 -3.12
N GLN A 56 9.24 7.52 -3.59
CA GLN A 56 10.30 6.59 -3.19
C GLN A 56 10.63 6.71 -1.70
N GLU A 57 10.76 7.92 -1.14
CA GLU A 57 10.95 8.10 0.30
C GLU A 57 9.77 7.53 1.10
N ALA A 58 8.54 7.75 0.64
CA ALA A 58 7.33 7.23 1.28
C ALA A 58 7.29 5.71 1.28
N VAL A 59 7.51 5.07 0.12
CA VAL A 59 7.53 3.60 -0.01
C VAL A 59 8.64 3.00 0.86
N ASN A 60 9.81 3.62 0.92
CA ASN A 60 10.90 3.16 1.79
C ASN A 60 10.54 3.27 3.28
N ALA A 61 9.89 4.37 3.68
CA ALA A 61 9.41 4.53 5.05
C ALA A 61 8.39 3.45 5.41
N TRP A 62 7.40 3.19 4.54
CA TRP A 62 6.41 2.12 4.74
C TRP A 62 7.07 0.74 4.78
N ALA A 63 7.98 0.44 3.86
CA ALA A 63 8.73 -0.82 3.82
C ALA A 63 9.53 -1.05 5.12
N SER A 64 10.06 0.01 5.73
CA SER A 64 10.82 -0.08 6.98
C SER A 64 10.00 -0.57 8.17
N GLU A 65 8.67 -0.42 8.12
CA GLU A 65 7.77 -0.92 9.15
C GLU A 65 7.62 -2.45 9.11
N SER A 66 8.16 -3.14 8.09
CA SER A 66 8.14 -4.61 8.02
C SER A 66 8.74 -5.26 9.28
N LYS A 67 9.63 -4.57 9.99
CA LYS A 67 10.21 -4.99 11.28
C LYS A 67 9.16 -5.21 12.38
N ASN A 68 7.96 -4.65 12.21
CA ASN A 68 6.84 -4.71 13.13
C ASN A 68 5.77 -5.74 12.68
N VAL A 69 6.12 -6.65 11.77
CA VAL A 69 5.29 -7.76 11.31
C VAL A 69 5.85 -9.05 11.88
N ASP A 70 5.00 -9.86 12.50
CA ASP A 70 5.36 -11.19 12.95
C ASP A 70 5.60 -12.10 11.74
N SER A 71 6.82 -12.61 11.57
CA SER A 71 7.20 -13.35 10.36
C SER A 71 6.55 -14.73 10.25
N SER A 72 6.03 -15.28 11.34
CA SER A 72 5.41 -16.61 11.37
C SER A 72 3.93 -16.58 11.01
N SER A 73 3.21 -15.56 11.49
CA SER A 73 1.78 -15.37 11.30
C SER A 73 1.47 -14.34 10.22
N LEU A 74 2.48 -13.56 9.80
CA LEU A 74 2.36 -12.43 8.87
C LEU A 74 1.40 -11.35 9.35
N LYS A 75 1.18 -11.25 10.65
CA LYS A 75 0.31 -10.24 11.25
C LYS A 75 1.12 -8.98 11.57
N PRO A 76 0.67 -7.80 11.13
CA PRO A 76 1.25 -6.53 11.55
C PRO A 76 0.82 -6.19 12.99
N ASN A 77 1.60 -5.34 13.66
CA ASN A 77 1.14 -4.62 14.84
C ASN A 77 0.85 -3.14 14.51
N GLU A 78 0.43 -2.36 15.51
CA GLU A 78 0.04 -0.95 15.37
C GLU A 78 1.12 -0.04 14.76
N ASN A 79 2.40 -0.44 14.79
CA ASN A 79 3.53 0.28 14.20
C ASN A 79 3.83 -0.15 12.75
N ALA A 80 2.98 -0.97 12.13
CA ALA A 80 3.08 -1.45 10.75
C ALA A 80 1.87 -1.08 9.89
N LYS A 81 1.10 -0.04 10.24
CA LYS A 81 -0.13 0.31 9.51
C LYS A 81 0.11 0.65 8.04
N ASN A 82 1.14 1.43 7.74
CA ASN A 82 1.42 1.80 6.35
C ASN A 82 1.94 0.59 5.55
N PHE A 83 2.76 -0.25 6.17
CA PHE A 83 3.18 -1.52 5.55
C PHE A 83 1.99 -2.44 5.32
N ALA A 84 1.15 -2.60 6.33
CA ALA A 84 -0.01 -3.48 6.32
C ALA A 84 -1.02 -3.11 5.24
N GLN A 85 -1.12 -1.82 4.91
CA GLN A 85 -1.94 -1.40 3.80
C GLN A 85 -1.19 -1.48 2.46
N ALA A 86 0.00 -0.89 2.33
CA ALA A 86 0.67 -0.78 1.03
C ALA A 86 1.12 -2.15 0.47
N PHE A 87 1.50 -3.07 1.35
CA PHE A 87 2.03 -4.40 1.00
C PHE A 87 1.02 -5.53 1.27
N TYR A 88 -0.27 -5.21 1.21
CA TYR A 88 -1.34 -6.21 1.32
C TYR A 88 -1.54 -6.95 -0.01
N SER A 89 -1.40 -8.28 0.00
CA SER A 89 -1.51 -9.12 -1.21
C SER A 89 -2.76 -8.91 -2.04
N LYS A 90 -3.90 -8.62 -1.39
CA LYS A 90 -5.17 -8.50 -2.09
C LYS A 90 -5.34 -7.17 -2.81
N ASN A 91 -4.52 -6.16 -2.51
CA ASN A 91 -4.57 -4.89 -3.20
C ASN A 91 -4.44 -5.09 -4.71
N THR A 92 -5.23 -4.38 -5.50
CA THR A 92 -5.19 -4.44 -6.97
C THR A 92 -5.08 -3.07 -7.62
N GLN A 93 -5.50 -2.02 -6.91
CA GLN A 93 -5.40 -0.65 -7.40
C GLN A 93 -4.94 0.29 -6.29
N PHE A 94 -4.32 1.39 -6.70
CA PHE A 94 -3.93 2.47 -5.81
C PHE A 94 -3.96 3.82 -6.51
N GLY A 95 -3.97 4.90 -5.73
CA GLY A 95 -3.80 6.26 -6.20
C GLY A 95 -3.36 7.16 -5.06
N CYS A 96 -2.63 8.23 -5.36
CA CYS A 96 -1.95 9.04 -4.33
C CYS A 96 -2.17 10.52 -4.55
N GLY A 97 -2.35 11.28 -3.46
CA GLY A 97 -2.41 12.72 -3.48
C GLY A 97 -1.47 13.34 -2.45
N LYS A 98 -1.10 14.60 -2.65
CA LYS A 98 -0.22 15.32 -1.73
C LYS A 98 -0.70 16.73 -1.46
N ALA A 99 -0.39 17.27 -0.29
CA ALA A 99 -0.67 18.66 0.06
C ALA A 99 0.45 19.26 0.92
N PRO A 100 0.69 20.58 0.81
CA PRO A 100 1.48 21.29 1.79
C PRO A 100 0.68 21.44 3.09
N CYS A 101 1.26 21.02 4.21
CA CYS A 101 0.67 21.05 5.54
C CYS A 101 1.68 21.64 6.53
N SER A 102 1.52 22.93 6.87
CA SER A 102 2.33 23.64 7.87
C SER A 102 3.85 23.43 7.72
N GLY A 103 4.38 23.71 6.52
CA GLY A 103 5.83 23.58 6.23
C GLY A 103 6.28 22.16 5.91
N LYS A 104 5.38 21.17 5.87
CA LYS A 104 5.64 19.80 5.44
C LYS A 104 4.90 19.47 4.16
N THR A 105 5.43 18.55 3.37
CA THR A 105 4.66 17.85 2.35
C THR A 105 4.03 16.62 2.99
N PHE A 106 2.71 16.50 2.86
CA PHE A 106 1.96 15.33 3.29
C PHE A 106 1.49 14.55 2.07
N LEU A 107 1.89 13.29 1.97
CA LEU A 107 1.50 12.34 0.93
C LEU A 107 0.54 11.33 1.52
N VAL A 108 -0.53 11.03 0.79
CA VAL A 108 -1.51 9.99 1.11
C VAL A 108 -1.68 9.11 -0.11
N CYS A 109 -1.65 7.80 0.07
CA CYS A 109 -2.00 6.83 -0.96
C CYS A 109 -3.16 5.97 -0.48
N MET A 110 -4.16 5.82 -1.32
CA MET A 110 -5.29 4.92 -1.13
C MET A 110 -5.08 3.66 -1.94
N PHE A 111 -5.46 2.52 -1.37
CA PHE A 111 -5.36 1.19 -1.93
C PHE A 111 -6.70 0.47 -1.82
N THR A 112 -7.00 -0.43 -2.76
CA THR A 112 -8.20 -1.27 -2.69
C THR A 112 -7.90 -2.72 -3.07
N PRO A 113 -8.56 -3.70 -2.41
CA PRO A 113 -9.43 -3.59 -1.24
C PRO A 113 -8.68 -3.11 0.01
N TYR A 114 -9.42 -2.63 1.01
CA TYR A 114 -8.84 -2.18 2.27
C TYR A 114 -8.19 -3.38 2.99
N GLY A 115 -6.93 -3.21 3.36
CA GLY A 115 -6.14 -4.22 4.05
C GLY A 115 -6.44 -4.25 5.55
N PRO A 116 -5.70 -5.07 6.32
CA PRO A 116 -5.91 -5.19 7.76
C PRO A 116 -5.40 -3.98 8.54
N ALA A 117 -4.97 -2.88 7.90
CA ALA A 117 -4.35 -1.72 8.54
C ALA A 117 -5.18 -1.04 9.66
N GLN A 118 -6.48 -1.30 9.74
CA GLN A 118 -7.31 -0.86 10.87
C GLN A 118 -7.61 -1.96 11.89
N THR A 119 -7.67 -3.21 11.46
CA THR A 119 -8.07 -4.33 12.32
C THR A 119 -6.89 -5.07 12.93
N MET A 120 -5.68 -4.87 12.38
CA MET A 120 -4.48 -5.66 12.64
C MET A 120 -4.71 -7.18 12.56
N ASN A 121 -5.76 -7.60 11.85
CA ASN A 121 -6.23 -8.98 11.87
C ASN A 121 -5.97 -9.68 10.54
N GLY A 122 -5.41 -10.88 10.66
CA GLY A 122 -5.12 -11.76 9.53
C GLY A 122 -3.75 -11.50 8.89
N PRO A 123 -3.28 -12.46 8.09
CA PRO A 123 -1.99 -12.35 7.41
C PRO A 123 -2.05 -11.31 6.28
N LEU A 124 -0.92 -10.64 6.03
CA LEU A 124 -0.78 -9.69 4.91
C LEU A 124 -0.84 -10.37 3.54
N TYR A 125 -0.39 -11.62 3.46
CA TYR A 125 -0.35 -12.43 2.25
C TYR A 125 -0.28 -13.91 2.60
N LYS A 126 -0.48 -14.78 1.62
CA LYS A 126 -0.30 -16.21 1.79
C LYS A 126 1.17 -16.58 1.60
N GLN A 127 1.82 -17.03 2.66
CA GLN A 127 3.17 -17.59 2.57
C GLN A 127 3.21 -18.77 1.59
N GLY A 128 4.22 -18.82 0.72
CA GLY A 128 4.46 -19.93 -0.18
C GLY A 128 5.39 -19.56 -1.33
N GLU A 129 5.60 -20.48 -2.26
CA GLU A 129 6.36 -20.20 -3.48
C GLU A 129 5.75 -19.01 -4.23
N THR A 130 6.62 -18.10 -4.70
CA THR A 130 6.20 -16.94 -5.52
C THR A 130 5.27 -17.39 -6.63
N CYS A 131 4.14 -16.70 -6.77
CA CYS A 131 3.06 -17.03 -7.70
C CYS A 131 2.32 -18.36 -7.50
N GLY A 132 2.65 -19.15 -6.48
CA GLY A 132 2.04 -20.46 -6.22
C GLY A 132 0.54 -20.43 -5.88
N ASN A 133 -0.03 -19.24 -5.60
CA ASN A 133 -1.44 -19.04 -5.31
C ASN A 133 -2.04 -17.85 -6.08
N CYS A 134 -1.49 -17.49 -7.24
CA CYS A 134 -2.08 -16.44 -8.07
C CYS A 134 -3.48 -16.81 -8.58
N ALA A 135 -4.41 -15.86 -8.50
CA ALA A 135 -5.74 -16.05 -9.08
C ALA A 135 -5.65 -16.33 -10.59
N ASN A 136 -6.35 -17.37 -11.06
CA ASN A 136 -6.37 -17.82 -12.45
C ASN A 136 -5.00 -18.25 -13.01
N ASN A 137 -4.03 -18.57 -12.14
CA ASN A 137 -2.68 -18.98 -12.51
C ASN A 137 -1.96 -17.96 -13.41
N LYS A 138 -2.33 -16.67 -13.32
CA LYS A 138 -1.65 -15.59 -14.07
C LYS A 138 -0.62 -14.90 -13.18
N CYS A 139 0.63 -15.06 -13.57
CA CYS A 139 1.79 -14.50 -12.89
C CYS A 139 2.66 -13.79 -13.94
N ASP A 140 3.09 -12.59 -13.63
CA ASP A 140 4.20 -11.97 -14.33
C ASP A 140 5.52 -12.55 -13.79
N LYS A 141 6.17 -13.38 -14.59
CA LYS A 141 7.43 -14.04 -14.20
C LYS A 141 8.59 -13.07 -14.02
N GLY A 142 8.53 -11.86 -14.60
CA GLY A 142 9.57 -10.85 -14.44
C GLY A 142 9.55 -10.20 -13.07
N SER A 143 8.36 -9.94 -12.54
CA SER A 143 8.16 -9.30 -11.23
C SER A 143 7.84 -10.26 -10.08
N GLY A 144 7.37 -11.48 -10.39
CA GLY A 144 6.86 -12.42 -9.39
C GLY A 144 5.49 -12.02 -8.82
N LEU A 145 4.78 -11.11 -9.49
CA LEU A 145 3.47 -10.61 -9.05
C LEU A 145 2.33 -11.29 -9.82
N CYS A 146 1.22 -11.51 -9.12
CA CYS A 146 -0.01 -12.02 -9.70
C CYS A 146 -0.68 -10.95 -10.55
N ILE A 147 -1.19 -11.33 -11.72
CA ILE A 147 -1.93 -10.41 -12.59
C ILE A 147 -3.42 -10.47 -12.16
N PRO A 148 -3.95 -9.44 -11.49
CA PRO A 148 -5.31 -9.49 -10.98
C PRO A 148 -6.34 -9.45 -12.12
N LYS A 149 -7.55 -9.98 -11.87
CA LYS A 149 -8.69 -9.64 -12.72
C LYS A 149 -9.04 -8.18 -12.43
N VAL A 150 -8.74 -7.29 -13.37
CA VAL A 150 -9.27 -5.92 -13.30
C VAL A 150 -10.75 -6.02 -13.61
N ASN A 151 -11.59 -6.08 -12.57
CA ASN A 151 -12.98 -5.69 -12.74
C ASN A 151 -12.93 -4.20 -13.02
N LYS A 152 -12.97 -3.80 -14.30
CA LYS A 152 -13.33 -2.44 -14.67
C LYS A 152 -14.65 -2.18 -13.96
N LEU A 153 -14.62 -1.38 -12.90
CA LEU A 153 -15.80 -0.65 -12.47
C LEU A 153 -16.12 0.24 -13.66
N ILE A 154 -17.04 -0.22 -14.51
CA ILE A 154 -17.70 0.61 -15.49
C ILE A 154 -18.52 1.57 -14.62
N ILE A 155 -17.96 2.75 -14.38
CA ILE A 155 -18.74 3.89 -13.95
C ILE A 155 -18.95 4.67 -15.25
N ASP A 156 -20.04 4.30 -15.93
CA ASP A 156 -20.67 5.17 -16.93
C ASP A 156 -21.34 6.35 -16.21
#